data_AF-A0AA46NGB2-F1
#
_entry.id   AF-A0AA46NGB2-F1
#
_cell.length_a   1.000
_cell.length_b   1.000
_cell.length_c   1.000
_cell.angle_alpha   90.00
_cell.angle_beta   90.00
_cell.angle_gamma   90.00
#
_symmetry.space_group_name_H-M   'P 1'
#
loop_
_entity.id
_entity.type
_entity.pdbx_description
1 polymer ?
#
loop_
_entity_poly.entity_id
_entity_poly.type
_entity_poly.pdbx_seq_one_letter_code
_entity_poly.pdbx_strand_id
1 'polypeptide(L)'
;MRGYIDSIAFEIDNSILAKLELIGVVTVAKNNLILDNELLNEFIEYRATKSHSKQLLELRNLYKYLAILETQTGLKYKIMQHKRAKNITITFQGLKQYNEISELMRYDLKEFLQHFKEYIQIVRLDVAFDNKEAFNITQIAKNSKRDICKRWNTIYFKTAREKRVNQYLNIKHYFKREIKLYRLEFVFCKKYFTKKEPFELMEKTIKNILKKPFKFEEDFNLLS
;
A
#
# COMPACT_ATOMS: atom_id res chain seq x y z
N MET A 1 15.73 -9.22 -13.02
CA MET A 1 14.62 -8.24 -13.05
C MET A 1 14.75 -7.34 -11.85
N ARG A 2 14.41 -6.06 -12.02
CA ARG A 2 14.39 -5.10 -10.92
C ARG A 2 12.95 -4.77 -10.58
N GLY A 3 12.63 -4.78 -9.29
CA GLY A 3 11.32 -4.39 -8.77
C GLY A 3 11.49 -3.22 -7.82
N TYR A 4 10.46 -2.40 -7.72
CA TYR A 4 10.48 -1.19 -6.90
C TYR A 4 9.32 -1.20 -5.92
N ILE A 5 9.41 -0.36 -4.88
CA ILE A 5 8.33 -0.19 -3.91
C ILE A 5 7.32 0.79 -4.52
N ASP A 6 6.10 0.33 -4.74
CA ASP A 6 5.02 1.19 -5.24
C ASP A 6 4.21 1.79 -4.09
N SER A 7 4.10 1.07 -2.98
CA SER A 7 3.41 1.52 -1.79
C SER A 7 3.98 0.87 -0.53
N ILE A 8 3.92 1.61 0.58
CA ILE A 8 4.21 1.11 1.92
C ILE A 8 3.19 1.65 2.92
N ALA A 9 2.80 0.81 3.87
CA ALA A 9 1.94 1.22 4.98
C ALA A 9 2.59 0.88 6.32
N PHE A 10 2.49 1.83 7.25
CA PHE A 10 3.00 1.71 8.60
C PHE A 10 1.85 1.70 9.59
N GLU A 11 1.92 0.80 10.56
CA GLU A 11 1.13 0.84 11.76
C GLU A 11 1.90 1.58 12.86
N ILE A 12 1.18 2.42 13.58
CA ILE A 12 1.75 3.43 14.48
C ILE A 12 0.91 3.45 15.76
N ASP A 13 1.55 3.61 16.92
CA ASP A 13 0.84 3.89 18.16
C ASP A 13 0.18 5.28 18.14
N ASN A 14 -0.98 5.44 18.77
CA ASN A 14 -1.67 6.73 18.86
C ASN A 14 -0.79 7.84 19.48
N SER A 15 0.21 7.49 20.30
CA SER A 15 1.15 8.45 20.87
C SER A 15 1.95 9.23 19.82
N ILE A 16 2.08 8.73 18.60
CA ILE A 16 2.80 9.43 17.52
C ILE A 16 1.94 10.54 16.92
N LEU A 17 0.60 10.52 17.04
CA LEU A 17 -0.26 11.53 16.42
C LEU A 17 0.17 12.96 16.75
N ALA A 18 0.54 13.21 18.01
CA ALA A 18 1.06 14.49 18.45
C ALA A 18 2.44 14.81 17.83
N LYS A 19 3.30 13.80 17.63
CA LYS A 19 4.64 13.96 17.07
C LYS A 19 4.64 14.15 15.54
N LEU A 20 3.54 13.83 14.83
CA LEU A 20 3.45 14.03 13.38
C LEU A 20 3.62 15.51 12.98
N GLU A 21 3.43 16.45 13.91
CA GLU A 21 3.71 17.87 13.71
C GLU A 21 5.17 18.17 13.31
N LEU A 22 6.10 17.26 13.60
CA LEU A 22 7.52 17.39 13.25
C LEU A 22 7.78 17.40 11.74
N ILE A 23 6.86 16.86 10.93
CA ILE A 23 7.03 16.67 9.48
C ILE A 23 5.90 17.30 8.67
N GLY A 24 5.00 18.04 9.32
CA GLY A 24 3.82 18.60 8.65
C GLY A 24 2.76 19.14 9.60
N VAL A 25 1.66 19.61 9.03
CA VAL A 25 0.50 20.09 9.78
C VAL A 25 -0.50 18.94 9.95
N VAL A 26 -0.88 18.67 11.19
CA VAL A 26 -1.88 17.66 11.52
C VAL A 26 -3.23 18.33 11.72
N THR A 27 -4.15 18.07 10.80
CA THR A 27 -5.55 18.50 10.95
C THR A 27 -6.35 17.35 11.56
N VAL A 28 -6.69 17.49 12.85
CA VAL A 28 -7.43 16.47 13.60
C VAL A 28 -8.91 16.50 13.26
N ALA A 29 -9.47 15.36 12.87
CA ALA A 29 -10.91 15.18 12.70
C ALA A 29 -11.58 15.05 14.07
N LYS A 30 -11.93 16.18 14.70
CA LYS A 30 -12.62 16.17 16.00
C LYS A 30 -14.02 15.54 15.85
N ASN A 31 -14.37 14.59 16.72
CA ASN A 31 -15.74 14.05 16.89
C ASN A 31 -16.41 13.38 15.67
N ASN A 32 -15.72 12.52 14.91
CA ASN A 32 -16.31 11.78 13.75
C ASN A 32 -16.90 12.67 12.65
N LEU A 33 -16.69 13.98 12.70
CA LEU A 33 -17.12 14.89 11.66
C LEU A 33 -15.89 15.34 10.90
N ILE A 34 -15.62 14.67 9.80
CA ILE A 34 -15.14 15.41 8.65
C ILE A 34 -16.36 16.27 8.25
N LEU A 35 -16.46 17.47 8.83
CA LEU A 35 -17.52 18.45 8.53
C LEU A 35 -17.42 18.97 7.10
N ASP A 36 -16.23 18.82 6.52
CA ASP A 36 -15.96 19.17 5.16
C ASP A 36 -16.33 18.00 4.24
N ASN A 37 -17.56 18.01 3.75
CA ASN A 37 -18.02 17.00 2.78
C ASN A 37 -17.17 17.02 1.51
N GLU A 38 -16.54 18.14 1.15
CA GLU A 38 -15.67 18.25 -0.02
C GLU A 38 -14.35 17.51 0.23
N LEU A 39 -13.74 17.73 1.39
CA LEU A 39 -12.58 16.96 1.88
C LEU A 39 -12.94 15.46 2.02
N LEU A 40 -14.10 15.11 2.58
CA LEU A 40 -14.52 13.71 2.65
C LEU A 40 -14.69 13.08 1.26
N ASN A 41 -15.24 13.84 0.30
CA ASN A 41 -15.49 13.39 -1.06
C ASN A 41 -14.22 13.31 -1.90
N GLU A 42 -13.27 14.24 -1.76
CA GLU A 42 -11.91 14.14 -2.29
C GLU A 42 -11.19 12.91 -1.71
N PHE A 43 -11.39 12.63 -0.43
CA PHE A 43 -10.73 11.53 0.28
C PHE A 43 -11.27 10.15 -0.10
N ILE A 44 -12.45 10.06 -0.70
CA ILE A 44 -13.06 8.78 -1.07
C ILE A 44 -12.75 8.36 -2.51
N GLU A 45 -12.07 9.21 -3.31
CA GLU A 45 -11.67 8.97 -4.72
C GLU A 45 -12.33 7.72 -5.33
N TYR A 46 -13.51 7.82 -5.94
CA TYR A 46 -13.89 6.72 -6.84
C TYR A 46 -14.82 7.08 -8.00
N ARG A 47 -14.24 6.93 -9.19
CA ARG A 47 -14.91 6.67 -10.47
C ARG A 47 -15.53 5.26 -10.44
N ALA A 48 -16.85 5.10 -10.29
CA ALA A 48 -17.69 4.20 -11.10
C ALA A 48 -19.10 3.93 -10.52
N THR A 49 -19.98 3.60 -11.47
CA THR A 49 -21.43 3.34 -11.45
C THR A 49 -21.89 2.10 -10.65
N LYS A 50 -22.51 2.30 -9.47
CA LYS A 50 -23.77 1.66 -8.94
C LYS A 50 -23.97 1.95 -7.42
N SER A 51 -25.23 1.96 -6.99
CA SER A 51 -25.84 2.58 -5.78
C SER A 51 -24.89 2.98 -4.62
N HIS A 52 -24.56 4.28 -4.62
CA HIS A 52 -23.62 5.01 -3.77
C HIS A 52 -23.68 4.76 -2.25
N SER A 53 -24.86 4.63 -1.64
CA SER A 53 -25.00 4.79 -0.18
C SER A 53 -24.41 3.63 0.62
N LYS A 54 -24.50 2.39 0.11
CA LYS A 54 -24.16 1.19 0.90
C LYS A 54 -22.65 0.98 1.07
N GLN A 55 -21.86 1.19 0.01
CA GLN A 55 -20.39 1.00 0.06
C GLN A 55 -19.70 2.13 0.84
N LEU A 56 -20.15 3.36 0.67
CA LEU A 56 -19.74 4.51 1.49
C LEU A 56 -20.03 4.27 2.97
N LEU A 57 -21.21 3.76 3.30
CA LEU A 57 -21.58 3.38 4.66
C LEU A 57 -20.70 2.24 5.19
N GLU A 58 -20.39 1.23 4.38
CA GLU A 58 -19.49 0.12 4.75
C GLU A 58 -18.06 0.60 5.04
N LEU A 59 -17.50 1.51 4.24
CA LEU A 59 -16.17 2.10 4.48
C LEU A 59 -16.14 2.96 5.75
N ARG A 60 -17.13 3.84 5.93
CA ARG A 60 -17.34 4.60 7.18
C ARG A 60 -17.52 3.67 8.39
N ASN A 61 -18.02 2.46 8.17
CA ASN A 61 -18.21 1.47 9.23
C ASN A 61 -16.95 0.69 9.58
N LEU A 62 -15.94 0.62 8.70
CA LEU A 62 -14.72 -0.17 8.93
C LEU A 62 -13.57 0.66 9.51
N TYR A 63 -13.43 1.92 9.08
CA TYR A 63 -12.32 2.79 9.48
C TYR A 63 -12.80 4.06 10.16
N LYS A 64 -12.04 4.52 11.15
CA LYS A 64 -12.10 5.86 11.71
C LYS A 64 -11.01 6.69 11.05
N TYR A 65 -11.39 7.76 10.38
CA TYR A 65 -10.45 8.76 9.87
C TYR A 65 -10.14 9.70 11.03
N LEU A 66 -8.88 9.73 11.46
CA LEU A 66 -8.48 10.44 12.66
C LEU A 66 -7.91 11.82 12.35
N ALA A 67 -7.07 11.88 11.32
CA ALA A 67 -6.40 13.11 10.95
C ALA A 67 -5.93 13.08 9.50
N ILE A 68 -5.57 14.26 9.02
CA ILE A 68 -4.84 14.47 7.77
C ILE A 68 -3.49 15.06 8.14
N LEU A 69 -2.43 14.43 7.64
CA LEU A 69 -1.09 14.98 7.70
C LEU A 69 -0.82 15.67 6.36
N GLU A 70 -0.67 17.00 6.38
CA GLU A 70 -0.17 17.77 5.24
C GLU A 70 1.33 18.03 5.46
N THR A 71 2.18 17.48 4.59
CA THR A 71 3.64 17.59 4.70
C THR A 71 4.16 18.91 4.14
N GLN A 72 5.46 19.19 4.35
CA GLN A 72 6.11 20.39 3.80
C GLN A 72 6.07 20.46 2.27
N THR A 73 5.93 19.32 1.58
CA THR A 73 5.76 19.25 0.13
C THR A 73 4.33 19.57 -0.33
N GLY A 74 3.40 19.81 0.61
CA GLY A 74 1.98 20.04 0.35
C GLY A 74 1.17 18.77 0.06
N LEU A 75 1.79 17.59 0.14
CA LEU A 75 1.09 16.32 -0.01
C LEU A 75 0.29 15.97 1.25
N LYS A 76 -0.88 15.37 1.05
CA LYS A 76 -1.82 15.03 2.13
C LYS A 76 -1.91 13.52 2.31
N TYR A 77 -1.67 13.06 3.54
CA TYR A 77 -1.72 11.66 3.93
C TYR A 77 -2.85 11.39 4.91
N LYS A 78 -3.57 10.31 4.64
CA LYS A 78 -4.69 9.83 5.46
C LYS A 78 -4.15 9.09 6.68
N ILE A 79 -4.54 9.55 7.87
CA ILE A 79 -4.32 8.83 9.12
C ILE A 79 -5.61 8.12 9.51
N MET A 80 -5.60 6.80 9.42
CA MET A 80 -6.78 5.97 9.62
C MET A 80 -6.57 4.95 10.73
N GLN A 81 -7.62 4.63 11.47
CA GLN A 81 -7.63 3.54 12.43
C GLN A 81 -8.75 2.57 12.05
N HIS A 82 -8.46 1.29 11.91
CA HIS A 82 -9.53 0.30 11.80
C HIS A 82 -10.34 0.30 13.11
N LYS A 83 -11.68 0.24 13.08
CA LYS A 83 -12.50 0.41 14.31
C LYS A 83 -12.15 -0.57 15.45
N ARG A 84 -11.62 -1.74 15.09
CA ARG A 84 -11.19 -2.79 16.04
C ARG A 84 -9.68 -2.80 16.32
N ALA A 85 -8.89 -1.94 15.68
CA ALA A 85 -7.46 -1.83 15.90
C ALA A 85 -7.18 -0.80 16.99
N LYS A 86 -6.12 -1.05 17.76
CA LYS A 86 -5.59 -0.07 18.72
C LYS A 86 -4.74 0.99 18.01
N ASN A 87 -4.01 0.56 17.00
CA ASN A 87 -3.02 1.35 16.29
C ASN A 87 -3.60 2.02 15.05
N ILE A 88 -2.99 3.12 14.64
CA ILE A 88 -3.33 3.89 13.44
C ILE A 88 -2.47 3.40 12.27
N THR A 89 -2.87 3.76 11.05
CA THR A 89 -2.17 3.42 9.83
C THR A 89 -2.01 4.68 8.98
N ILE A 90 -0.79 4.88 8.49
CA ILE A 90 -0.45 5.81 7.40
C ILE A 90 0.02 4.99 6.21
N THR A 91 -0.27 5.45 5.00
CA THR A 91 0.14 4.76 3.75
C THR A 91 0.69 5.77 2.77
N PHE A 92 1.87 5.47 2.24
CA PHE A 92 2.46 6.15 1.08
C PHE A 92 2.19 5.27 -0.13
N GLN A 93 1.38 5.75 -1.08
CA GLN A 93 0.93 4.96 -2.24
C GLN A 93 1.20 5.73 -3.53
N GLY A 94 1.88 5.07 -4.47
CA GLY A 94 2.29 5.70 -5.72
C GLY A 94 3.70 6.25 -5.68
N LEU A 95 4.59 5.63 -4.88
CA LEU A 95 6.00 6.00 -4.76
C LEU A 95 6.77 5.94 -6.09
N LYS A 96 6.20 5.31 -7.13
CA LYS A 96 6.79 5.18 -8.46
C LYS A 96 5.73 5.27 -9.57
N GLN A 97 5.12 6.45 -9.70
CA GLN A 97 4.11 6.73 -10.73
C GLN A 97 4.64 7.41 -11.99
N TYR A 98 5.96 7.67 -12.07
CA TYR A 98 6.60 8.38 -13.19
C TYR A 98 6.12 9.83 -13.32
N ASN A 99 5.91 10.51 -12.19
CA ASN A 99 5.52 11.91 -12.10
C ASN A 99 6.19 12.61 -10.89
N GLU A 100 6.12 13.95 -10.86
CA GLU A 100 6.67 14.79 -9.79
C GLU A 100 6.05 14.47 -8.42
N ILE A 101 4.76 14.14 -8.38
CA ILE A 101 4.08 13.72 -7.14
C ILE A 101 4.78 12.52 -6.50
N SER A 102 5.24 11.55 -7.29
CA SER A 102 5.96 10.39 -6.76
C SER A 102 7.35 10.73 -6.23
N GLU A 103 7.99 11.79 -6.72
CA GLU A 103 9.26 12.30 -6.19
C GLU A 103 9.06 12.96 -4.83
N LEU A 104 8.07 13.85 -4.72
CA LEU A 104 7.68 14.49 -3.46
C LEU A 104 7.25 13.44 -2.41
N MET A 105 6.49 12.42 -2.82
CA MET A 105 6.08 11.35 -1.91
C MET A 105 7.26 10.52 -1.39
N ARG A 106 8.30 10.30 -2.21
CA ARG A 106 9.53 9.64 -1.75
C ARG A 106 10.33 10.51 -0.79
N TYR A 107 10.32 11.83 -0.98
CA TYR A 107 10.90 12.78 -0.05
C TYR A 107 10.19 12.71 1.31
N ASP A 108 8.86 12.82 1.32
CA ASP A 108 8.06 12.74 2.54
C ASP A 108 8.23 11.40 3.26
N LEU A 109 8.32 10.29 2.53
CA LEU A 109 8.58 8.98 3.12
C LEU A 109 9.95 8.95 3.83
N LYS A 110 10.98 9.54 3.22
CA LYS A 110 12.32 9.60 3.81
C LYS A 110 12.32 10.43 5.09
N GLU A 111 11.68 11.59 5.06
CA GLU A 111 11.51 12.45 6.24
C GLU A 111 10.72 11.73 7.35
N PHE A 112 9.61 11.09 6.99
CA PHE A 112 8.82 10.27 7.91
C PHE A 112 9.67 9.18 8.59
N LEU A 113 10.46 8.44 7.82
CA LEU A 113 11.33 7.39 8.35
C LEU A 113 12.42 7.95 9.26
N GLN A 114 13.00 9.10 8.92
CA GLN A 114 14.04 9.75 9.75
C GLN A 114 13.54 10.08 11.15
N HIS A 115 12.27 10.49 11.29
CA HIS A 115 11.69 10.88 12.58
C HIS A 115 11.04 9.72 13.34
N PHE A 116 10.47 8.73 12.64
CA PHE A 116 9.56 7.77 13.25
C PHE A 116 9.99 6.30 13.17
N LYS A 117 11.14 5.96 12.56
CA LYS A 117 11.56 4.56 12.34
C LYS A 117 11.44 3.65 13.56
N GLU A 118 11.77 4.13 14.75
CA GLU A 118 11.74 3.34 15.99
C GLU A 118 10.34 3.08 16.53
N TYR A 119 9.33 3.81 16.04
CA TYR A 119 7.98 3.81 16.58
C TYR A 119 6.94 3.22 15.63
N ILE A 120 7.37 2.76 14.45
CA ILE A 120 6.50 2.28 13.39
C ILE A 120 6.72 0.80 13.12
N GLN A 121 5.66 0.12 12.68
CA GLN A 121 5.74 -1.23 12.16
C GLN A 121 5.27 -1.26 10.71
N ILE A 122 6.07 -1.84 9.81
CA ILE A 122 5.60 -2.09 8.45
C ILE A 122 4.47 -3.13 8.48
N VAL A 123 3.31 -2.76 7.96
CA VAL A 123 2.13 -3.65 7.87
C VAL A 123 1.73 -3.98 6.45
N ARG A 124 2.25 -3.24 5.48
CA ARG A 124 2.10 -3.56 4.06
C ARG A 124 3.26 -3.00 3.25
N LEU A 125 3.69 -3.76 2.26
CA LEU A 125 4.65 -3.31 1.25
C LEU A 125 4.27 -3.92 -0.10
N ASP A 126 4.11 -3.06 -1.09
CA ASP A 126 3.73 -3.44 -2.45
C ASP A 126 4.97 -3.32 -3.35
N VAL A 127 5.45 -4.46 -3.85
CA VAL A 127 6.58 -4.55 -4.78
C VAL A 127 6.05 -4.72 -6.19
N ALA A 128 6.37 -3.79 -7.08
CA ALA A 128 5.88 -3.78 -8.45
C ALA A 128 6.99 -4.02 -9.47
N PHE A 129 6.60 -4.64 -10.58
CA PHE A 129 7.39 -4.82 -11.78
C PHE A 129 6.56 -4.37 -12.96
N ASP A 130 7.06 -3.39 -13.71
CA ASP A 130 6.42 -2.96 -14.95
C ASP A 130 7.19 -3.50 -16.16
N ASN A 131 6.47 -3.90 -17.19
CA ASN A 131 7.04 -4.40 -18.43
C ASN A 131 6.17 -4.03 -19.63
N LYS A 132 6.79 -3.89 -20.82
CA LYS A 132 6.06 -3.65 -22.08
C LYS A 132 5.19 -4.84 -22.45
N GLU A 133 5.68 -6.05 -22.19
CA GLU A 133 4.97 -7.30 -22.46
C GLU A 133 4.32 -7.87 -21.21
N ALA A 134 3.20 -8.58 -21.40
CA ALA A 134 2.52 -9.25 -20.32
C ALA A 134 3.41 -10.32 -19.68
N PHE A 135 3.33 -10.45 -18.36
CA PHE A 135 4.02 -11.51 -17.64
C PHE A 135 3.37 -12.86 -17.93
N ASN A 136 4.15 -13.94 -17.90
CA ASN A 136 3.62 -15.30 -18.06
C ASN A 136 2.79 -15.72 -16.84
N ILE A 137 1.49 -15.42 -16.87
CA ILE A 137 0.56 -15.65 -15.77
C ILE A 137 0.44 -17.14 -15.41
N THR A 138 0.50 -18.04 -16.39
CA THR A 138 0.40 -19.50 -16.15
C THR A 138 1.60 -19.99 -15.36
N GLN A 139 2.81 -19.55 -15.71
CA GLN A 139 4.02 -19.90 -14.98
C GLN A 139 4.02 -19.31 -13.57
N ILE A 140 3.57 -18.07 -13.40
CA ILE A 140 3.43 -17.43 -12.08
C ILE A 140 2.45 -18.20 -11.20
N ALA A 141 1.28 -18.57 -11.72
CA ALA A 141 0.28 -19.36 -11.01
C ALA A 141 0.86 -20.72 -10.56
N LYS A 142 1.54 -21.43 -11.47
CA LYS A 142 2.20 -22.71 -11.19
C LYS A 142 3.27 -22.58 -10.10
N ASN A 143 4.18 -21.61 -10.23
CA ASN A 143 5.29 -21.43 -9.30
C ASN A 143 4.84 -20.97 -7.91
N SER A 144 3.76 -20.18 -7.85
CA SER A 144 3.19 -19.68 -6.61
C SER A 144 2.16 -20.63 -5.97
N LYS A 145 1.83 -21.74 -6.64
CA LYS A 145 0.80 -22.72 -6.22
C LYS A 145 -0.57 -22.05 -5.99
N ARG A 146 -1.00 -21.21 -6.94
CA ARG A 146 -2.20 -20.38 -6.84
C ARG A 146 -3.06 -20.53 -8.09
N ASP A 147 -4.38 -20.34 -7.92
CA ASP A 147 -5.33 -20.24 -9.01
C ASP A 147 -5.32 -18.85 -9.62
N ILE A 148 -5.60 -18.78 -10.92
CA ILE A 148 -5.84 -17.53 -11.66
C ILE A 148 -7.30 -17.12 -11.45
N CYS A 149 -7.52 -15.93 -10.90
CA CYS A 149 -8.84 -15.33 -10.72
C CYS A 149 -8.90 -13.99 -11.42
N LYS A 150 -9.61 -13.90 -12.55
CA LYS A 150 -9.76 -12.66 -13.31
C LYS A 150 -10.93 -11.83 -12.79
N ARG A 151 -10.69 -10.54 -12.52
CA ARG A 151 -11.72 -9.57 -12.15
C ARG A 151 -11.45 -8.26 -12.89
N TRP A 152 -12.39 -7.86 -13.75
CA TRP A 152 -12.25 -6.71 -14.65
C TRP A 152 -10.97 -6.79 -15.49
N ASN A 153 -10.07 -5.80 -15.38
CA ASN A 153 -8.78 -5.73 -16.05
C ASN A 153 -7.61 -6.33 -15.22
N THR A 154 -7.91 -6.93 -14.06
CA THR A 154 -6.89 -7.43 -13.14
C THR A 154 -6.99 -8.94 -12.97
N ILE A 155 -5.85 -9.61 -13.02
CA ILE A 155 -5.67 -11.01 -12.68
C ILE A 155 -5.12 -11.09 -11.27
N TYR A 156 -5.79 -11.84 -10.41
CA TYR A 156 -5.35 -12.13 -9.05
C TYR A 156 -4.90 -13.57 -8.96
N PHE A 157 -3.77 -13.82 -8.28
CA PHE A 157 -3.34 -15.17 -7.95
C PHE A 157 -3.74 -15.50 -6.51
N LYS A 158 -4.66 -16.45 -6.34
CA LYS A 158 -5.27 -16.77 -5.04
C LYS A 158 -5.14 -18.26 -4.74
N THR A 159 -4.80 -18.58 -3.50
CA THR A 159 -5.05 -19.92 -2.94
C THR A 159 -6.52 -20.05 -2.52
N ALA A 160 -7.00 -21.28 -2.30
CA ALA A 160 -8.34 -21.53 -1.79
C ALA A 160 -8.64 -20.77 -0.48
N ARG A 161 -7.66 -20.69 0.44
CA ARG A 161 -7.80 -19.99 1.73
C ARG A 161 -7.90 -18.47 1.58
N GLU A 162 -7.18 -17.90 0.61
CA GLU A 162 -7.12 -16.44 0.39
C GLU A 162 -8.35 -15.87 -0.32
N LYS A 163 -9.23 -16.73 -0.86
CA LYS A 163 -10.54 -16.31 -1.37
C LYS A 163 -11.44 -15.75 -0.25
N ARG A 164 -11.17 -16.09 1.02
CA ARG A 164 -11.90 -15.59 2.20
C ARG A 164 -11.17 -14.46 2.92
N VAL A 165 -9.91 -14.66 3.30
CA VAL A 165 -9.08 -13.66 4.00
C VAL A 165 -7.62 -13.85 3.58
N ASN A 166 -6.94 -12.77 3.18
CA ASN A 166 -5.51 -12.80 2.91
C ASN A 166 -4.76 -11.76 3.73
N GLN A 167 -3.91 -12.23 4.63
CA GLN A 167 -3.09 -11.41 5.52
C GLN A 167 -1.59 -11.61 5.28
N TYR A 168 -1.20 -12.34 4.24
CA TYR A 168 0.19 -12.73 4.00
C TYR A 168 0.76 -12.14 2.71
N LEU A 169 0.25 -12.56 1.54
CA LEU A 169 0.76 -12.13 0.23
C LEU A 169 -0.35 -12.14 -0.81
N ASN A 170 -0.64 -11.00 -1.44
CA ASN A 170 -1.43 -10.96 -2.67
C ASN A 170 -0.51 -10.77 -3.87
N ILE A 171 -0.84 -11.42 -4.98
CA ILE A 171 -0.15 -11.21 -6.25
C ILE A 171 -1.19 -10.78 -7.28
N LYS A 172 -0.90 -9.71 -8.02
CA LYS A 172 -1.79 -9.15 -9.03
C LYS A 172 -1.04 -8.91 -10.33
N HIS A 173 -1.72 -9.09 -11.45
CA HIS A 173 -1.23 -8.73 -12.78
C HIS A 173 -2.30 -7.92 -13.51
N TYR A 174 -1.93 -6.78 -14.09
CA TYR A 174 -2.87 -5.92 -14.81
C TYR A 174 -2.14 -4.99 -15.78
N PHE A 175 -2.89 -4.34 -16.66
CA PHE A 175 -2.36 -3.33 -17.58
C PHE A 175 -2.65 -1.92 -17.04
N LYS A 176 -1.61 -1.12 -16.80
CA LYS A 176 -1.69 0.29 -16.42
C LYS A 176 -1.87 1.13 -17.68
N ARG A 177 -3.06 1.71 -17.85
CA ARG A 177 -3.45 2.39 -19.10
C ARG A 177 -2.73 3.72 -19.30
N GLU A 178 -2.47 4.42 -18.21
CA GLU A 178 -1.88 5.76 -18.17
C GLU A 178 -0.46 5.75 -18.74
N ILE A 179 0.33 4.74 -18.37
CA ILE A 179 1.72 4.57 -18.79
C ILE A 179 1.93 3.45 -19.81
N LYS A 180 0.85 2.77 -20.21
CA LYS A 180 0.82 1.67 -21.20
C LYS A 180 1.81 0.53 -20.91
N LEU A 181 1.88 0.09 -19.65
CA LEU A 181 2.72 -1.04 -19.22
C LEU A 181 1.90 -2.10 -18.49
N TYR A 182 2.33 -3.36 -18.58
CA TYR A 182 1.85 -4.43 -17.72
C TYR A 182 2.57 -4.38 -16.39
N ARG A 183 1.80 -4.44 -15.30
CA ARG A 183 2.32 -4.54 -13.94
C ARG A 183 2.10 -5.92 -13.37
N LEU A 184 3.13 -6.45 -12.71
CA LEU A 184 3.03 -7.54 -11.75
C LEU A 184 3.35 -6.99 -10.36
N GLU A 185 2.43 -7.15 -9.42
CA GLU A 185 2.52 -6.58 -8.07
C GLU A 185 2.45 -7.68 -7.02
N PHE A 186 3.40 -7.68 -6.09
CA PHE A 186 3.44 -8.51 -4.89
C PHE A 186 3.16 -7.63 -3.67
N VAL A 187 1.98 -7.82 -3.08
CA VAL A 187 1.51 -7.09 -1.89
C VAL A 187 1.76 -7.95 -0.66
N PHE A 188 2.85 -7.66 0.05
CA PHE A 188 3.19 -8.29 1.31
C PHE A 188 2.41 -7.62 2.44
N CYS A 189 1.73 -8.41 3.26
CA CYS A 189 0.84 -7.92 4.31
C CYS A 189 1.42 -8.18 5.71
N LYS A 190 0.76 -7.66 6.75
CA LYS A 190 1.23 -7.64 8.14
C LYS A 190 1.88 -8.94 8.65
N LYS A 191 1.31 -10.13 8.35
CA LYS A 191 1.88 -11.41 8.80
C LYS A 191 3.24 -11.75 8.19
N TYR A 192 3.60 -11.10 7.09
CA TYR A 192 4.91 -11.26 6.46
C TYR A 192 6.01 -10.61 7.29
N PHE A 193 5.71 -9.46 7.90
CA PHE A 193 6.64 -8.66 8.71
C PHE A 193 6.79 -9.15 10.16
N THR A 194 6.10 -10.22 10.56
CA THR A 194 6.33 -10.89 11.85
C THR A 194 7.46 -11.93 11.78
N LYS A 195 8.11 -12.07 10.62
CA LYS A 195 9.25 -12.97 10.43
C LYS A 195 10.54 -12.25 10.82
N LYS A 196 11.56 -13.00 11.24
CA LYS A 196 12.85 -12.46 11.67
C LYS A 196 13.52 -11.63 10.56
N GLU A 197 13.59 -12.20 9.35
CA GLU A 197 14.20 -11.57 8.18
C GLU A 197 13.15 -11.42 7.05
N PRO A 198 12.23 -10.44 7.15
CA PRO A 198 11.11 -10.34 6.22
C PRO A 198 11.57 -9.97 4.81
N PHE A 199 12.59 -9.10 4.67
CA PHE A 199 13.09 -8.66 3.35
C PHE A 199 13.78 -9.77 2.57
N GLU A 200 14.64 -10.57 3.23
CA GLU A 200 15.25 -11.74 2.61
C GLU A 200 14.19 -12.76 2.16
N LEU A 201 13.15 -12.96 2.98
CA LEU A 201 12.05 -13.86 2.65
C LEU A 201 11.23 -13.35 1.46
N MET A 202 11.01 -12.03 1.36
CA MET A 202 10.35 -11.40 0.21
C MET A 202 11.17 -11.63 -1.06
N GLU A 203 12.48 -11.38 -1.01
CA GLU A 203 13.39 -11.58 -2.12
C GLU A 203 13.37 -13.04 -2.60
N LYS A 204 13.50 -13.98 -1.66
CA LYS A 204 13.42 -15.42 -1.93
C LYS A 204 12.07 -15.80 -2.55
N THR A 205 10.97 -15.25 -2.04
CA THR A 205 9.62 -15.54 -2.55
C THR A 205 9.45 -15.05 -3.98
N ILE A 206 9.88 -13.82 -4.27
CA ILE A 206 9.82 -13.25 -5.63
C ILE A 206 10.71 -14.07 -6.58
N LYS A 207 11.96 -14.38 -6.21
CA LYS A 207 12.86 -15.24 -7.01
C LYS A 207 12.22 -16.59 -7.34
N ASN A 208 11.60 -17.23 -6.35
CA ASN A 208 10.96 -18.53 -6.53
C ASN A 208 9.76 -18.47 -7.48
N ILE A 209 8.95 -17.41 -7.41
CA ILE A 209 7.76 -17.25 -8.23
C ILE A 209 8.13 -16.85 -9.67
N LEU A 210 9.07 -15.92 -9.83
CA LEU A 210 9.50 -15.44 -11.15
C LEU A 210 10.47 -16.39 -11.85
N LYS A 211 11.16 -17.27 -11.09
CA LYS A 211 12.26 -18.12 -11.58
C LYS A 211 13.34 -17.31 -12.33
N LYS A 212 13.58 -16.09 -11.84
CA LYS A 212 14.55 -15.14 -12.41
C LYS A 212 15.34 -14.50 -11.27
N PRO A 213 16.58 -14.06 -11.52
CA PRO A 213 17.31 -13.21 -10.60
C PRO A 213 16.48 -11.94 -10.32
N PHE A 214 16.42 -11.58 -9.05
CA PHE A 214 15.69 -10.42 -8.56
C PHE A 214 16.60 -9.64 -7.63
N LYS A 215 16.55 -8.32 -7.78
CA LYS A 215 17.10 -7.34 -6.84
C LYS A 215 16.11 -6.18 -6.81
N PHE A 216 15.99 -5.54 -5.68
CA PHE A 216 15.22 -4.31 -5.58
C PHE A 216 15.97 -3.14 -6.22
N GLU A 217 15.22 -2.18 -6.77
CA GLU A 217 15.79 -0.94 -7.31
C GLU A 217 16.26 0.03 -6.24
N GLU A 218 15.62 -0.01 -5.09
CA GLU A 218 15.86 0.88 -3.97
C GLU A 218 16.53 0.12 -2.83
N ASP A 219 17.47 0.78 -2.14
CA ASP A 219 18.08 0.24 -0.93
C ASP A 219 17.08 0.27 0.22
N PHE A 220 16.88 -0.87 0.89
CA PHE A 220 16.01 -0.98 2.06
C PHE A 220 16.59 -0.32 3.30
N ASN A 221 17.76 0.31 3.24
CA ASN A 221 18.46 0.79 4.44
C ASN A 221 17.60 1.77 5.28
N LEU A 222 16.64 2.46 4.66
CA LEU A 222 15.69 3.32 5.36
C LEU A 222 14.55 2.54 6.05
N LEU A 223 14.23 1.34 5.56
CA LEU A 223 13.18 0.43 6.03
C LEU A 223 13.67 -0.71 6.94
N SER A 224 14.96 -1.06 6.88
CA SER A 224 15.66 -2.05 7.72
C SER A 224 16.34 -1.37 8.90
#